data_AF-A0A4V0NE12-F1
#
_entry.id   AF-A0A4V0NE12-F1
#
_cell.length_a   1.000
_cell.length_b   1.000
_cell.length_c   1.000
_cell.angle_alpha   90.00
_cell.angle_beta   90.00
_cell.angle_gamma   90.00
#
_symmetry.space_group_name_H-M   'P 1'
#
loop_
_entity.id
_entity.type
_entity.pdbx_description
1 polymer ?
#
loop_
_entity_poly.entity_id
_entity_poly.type
_entity_poly.pdbx_seq_one_letter_code
_entity_poly.pdbx_strand_id
1 'polypeptide(L)'
;MIARRRLTCSWARAVMASLALFGCVDDAGSGPQGGQIGGVYTEGGRCEDQKQPIGETDVSPLGFSASEVIASIAGERTAPLTWANGGSTTVTVLVGAPTAVRFVESTRVEDSDPSGVEPAFAVDCADHLEIDVPLSFTTADGAFAESLEVTLRATEAGAARFHHELDLAALEGSYEVTEIDPSAYKEVSVYLRGTISESAVTGEIDGTAESHPSGSGPDATVSATLFEVATF
;
A
#
# COMPACT_ATOMS: atom_id res chain seq x y z
N MET A 1 23.86 -5.41 53.85
CA MET A 1 25.15 -6.13 54.02
C MET A 1 24.97 -7.55 53.53
N ILE A 2 26.00 -8.12 52.88
CA ILE A 2 26.10 -9.46 52.27
C ILE A 2 25.48 -9.55 50.85
N ALA A 3 26.07 -10.23 49.86
CA ALA A 3 27.33 -10.05 49.13
C ALA A 3 27.45 -11.21 48.12
N ARG A 4 27.73 -10.89 46.84
CA ARG A 4 28.38 -11.74 45.79
C ARG A 4 27.54 -12.94 45.27
N ARG A 5 27.59 -13.34 43.99
CA ARG A 5 28.77 -13.58 43.14
C ARG A 5 28.47 -13.41 41.64
N ARG A 6 29.52 -12.98 40.93
CA ARG A 6 29.71 -13.07 39.48
C ARG A 6 30.14 -14.49 39.09
N LEU A 7 29.74 -14.95 37.92
CA LEU A 7 30.39 -16.04 37.18
C LEU A 7 30.49 -15.63 35.71
N THR A 8 31.70 -15.18 35.36
CA THR A 8 32.23 -15.07 34.01
C THR A 8 32.49 -16.48 33.45
N CYS A 9 32.13 -16.72 32.20
CA CYS A 9 32.74 -17.78 31.41
C CYS A 9 33.23 -17.20 30.08
N SER A 10 34.33 -17.78 29.64
CA SER A 10 35.40 -17.20 28.86
C SER A 10 35.69 -18.17 27.73
N TRP A 11 35.69 -17.67 26.49
CA TRP A 11 36.54 -18.06 25.35
C TRP A 11 36.27 -19.40 24.65
N ALA A 12 36.11 -19.34 23.32
CA ALA A 12 36.87 -20.18 22.39
C ALA A 12 36.85 -19.55 20.99
N ARG A 13 38.05 -19.33 20.43
CA ARG A 13 38.28 -19.07 19.00
C ARG A 13 38.23 -20.42 18.26
N ALA A 14 37.71 -20.42 17.04
CA ALA A 14 38.06 -21.43 16.04
C ALA A 14 38.21 -20.77 14.66
N VAL A 15 39.41 -20.95 14.10
CA VAL A 15 39.82 -20.64 12.74
C VAL A 15 39.46 -21.85 11.86
N MET A 16 39.01 -21.65 10.62
CA MET A 16 39.26 -22.60 9.52
C MET A 16 39.17 -21.87 8.18
N ALA A 17 40.33 -21.79 7.52
CA ALA A 17 40.48 -21.45 6.12
C ALA A 17 40.16 -22.67 5.26
N SER A 18 39.52 -22.47 4.11
CA SER A 18 39.46 -23.47 3.04
C SER A 18 39.43 -22.74 1.70
N LEU A 19 40.56 -22.86 0.99
CA LEU A 19 40.74 -22.56 -0.42
C LEU A 19 40.10 -23.69 -1.22
N ALA A 20 39.18 -23.36 -2.14
CA ALA A 20 38.79 -24.25 -3.22
C ALA A 20 38.90 -23.47 -4.54
N LEU A 21 39.86 -23.91 -5.36
CA LEU A 21 39.98 -23.61 -6.78
C LEU A 21 38.86 -24.31 -7.54
N PHE A 22 38.11 -23.57 -8.37
CA PHE A 22 37.51 -24.08 -9.61
C PHE A 22 37.43 -22.91 -10.59
N GLY A 23 38.08 -23.07 -11.74
CA GLY A 23 37.92 -22.17 -12.89
C GLY A 23 36.87 -22.69 -13.85
N CYS A 24 36.39 -21.82 -14.74
CA CYS A 24 36.17 -22.08 -16.17
C CYS A 24 35.70 -20.78 -16.86
N VAL A 25 36.28 -20.54 -18.04
CA VAL A 25 35.77 -19.87 -19.26
C VAL A 25 34.62 -18.89 -19.12
N ASP A 26 34.81 -17.67 -19.65
CA ASP A 26 33.70 -16.92 -20.26
C ASP A 26 34.09 -16.37 -21.64
N ASP A 27 33.21 -16.73 -22.56
CA ASP A 27 33.18 -16.53 -24.00
C ASP A 27 32.60 -15.15 -24.33
N ALA A 28 33.11 -14.53 -25.38
CA ALA A 28 32.65 -13.24 -25.87
C ALA A 28 31.44 -13.44 -26.80
N GLY A 29 30.24 -13.06 -26.35
CA GLY A 29 29.02 -13.07 -27.16
C GLY A 29 28.19 -11.81 -26.94
N SER A 30 28.28 -10.87 -27.88
CA SER A 30 27.46 -9.66 -27.96
C SER A 30 26.19 -9.94 -28.78
N GLY A 31 24.99 -9.62 -28.27
CA GLY A 31 23.71 -9.71 -28.99
C GLY A 31 22.51 -9.27 -28.13
N PRO A 32 21.42 -8.75 -28.71
CA PRO A 32 20.81 -7.49 -28.27
C PRO A 32 19.80 -7.57 -27.11
N GLN A 33 19.77 -6.45 -26.37
CA GLN A 33 18.76 -6.02 -25.41
C GLN A 33 17.37 -5.99 -26.07
N GLY A 34 16.39 -6.58 -25.40
CA GLY A 34 15.01 -6.59 -25.88
C GLY A 34 14.12 -7.44 -24.98
N GLY A 35 13.79 -6.92 -23.81
CA GLY A 35 12.81 -7.51 -22.91
C GLY A 35 12.40 -6.44 -21.91
N GLN A 36 11.35 -5.69 -22.25
CA GLN A 36 10.67 -4.85 -21.27
C GLN A 36 10.20 -5.76 -20.15
N ILE A 37 10.80 -5.59 -18.98
CA ILE A 37 10.29 -6.08 -17.72
C ILE A 37 8.88 -5.51 -17.54
N GLY A 38 7.92 -6.40 -17.32
CA GLY A 38 6.55 -6.03 -16.98
C GLY A 38 6.59 -5.04 -15.83
N GLY A 39 6.07 -3.84 -16.08
CA GLY A 39 5.92 -2.81 -15.08
C GLY A 39 5.03 -3.34 -13.98
N VAL A 40 5.66 -3.73 -12.86
CA VAL A 40 4.97 -3.81 -11.58
C VAL A 40 4.51 -2.37 -11.32
N TYR A 41 3.19 -2.16 -11.27
CA TYR A 41 2.63 -0.93 -10.76
C TYR A 41 2.94 -0.88 -9.26
N THR A 42 4.16 -0.47 -8.89
CA THR A 42 4.35 0.13 -7.59
C THR A 42 3.67 1.48 -7.68
N GLU A 43 2.63 1.72 -6.89
CA GLU A 43 2.22 3.07 -6.52
C GLU A 43 3.51 3.84 -6.17
N GLY A 44 3.92 4.79 -7.03
CA GLY A 44 5.23 5.46 -6.93
C GLY A 44 6.12 5.38 -8.17
N GLY A 45 5.71 4.74 -9.27
CA GLY A 45 6.57 4.55 -10.46
C GLY A 45 7.14 5.81 -11.13
N ARG A 46 6.75 7.03 -10.74
CA ARG A 46 7.31 8.29 -11.27
C ARG A 46 7.50 9.40 -10.22
N CYS A 47 7.36 9.09 -8.92
CA CYS A 47 7.62 10.04 -7.83
C CYS A 47 8.68 9.47 -6.89
N GLU A 48 9.68 10.27 -6.56
CA GLU A 48 10.61 9.99 -5.47
C GLU A 48 10.12 10.72 -4.22
N ASP A 49 9.84 9.97 -3.16
CA ASP A 49 9.28 10.48 -1.91
C ASP A 49 10.36 10.58 -0.82
N GLN A 50 10.51 11.77 -0.26
CA GLN A 50 11.33 12.01 0.93
C GLN A 50 10.43 12.23 2.15
N LYS A 51 10.46 11.28 3.08
CA LYS A 51 9.62 11.29 4.28
C LYS A 51 10.36 11.90 5.47
N GLN A 52 9.81 12.96 6.04
CA GLN A 52 10.30 13.60 7.25
C GLN A 52 9.27 13.45 8.38
N PRO A 53 9.61 12.81 9.51
CA PRO A 53 8.77 12.83 10.69
C PRO A 53 8.51 14.27 11.18
N ILE A 54 7.26 14.59 11.50
CA ILE A 54 6.86 15.89 12.07
C ILE A 54 5.93 15.65 13.27
N GLY A 55 5.81 16.61 14.18
CA GLY A 55 4.82 16.55 15.25
C GLY A 55 3.39 16.73 14.73
N GLU A 56 2.41 16.12 15.40
CA GLU A 56 0.99 16.21 15.02
C GLU A 56 0.48 17.66 14.95
N THR A 57 0.96 18.53 15.84
CA THR A 57 0.59 19.94 15.94
C THR A 57 1.54 20.86 15.16
N ASP A 58 2.59 20.33 14.55
CA ASP A 58 3.53 21.13 13.79
C ASP A 58 2.89 21.50 12.44
N VAL A 59 2.95 22.79 12.09
CA VAL A 59 2.48 23.26 10.79
C VAL A 59 3.50 22.82 9.74
N SER A 60 3.04 22.01 8.79
CA SER A 60 3.87 21.52 7.68
C SER A 60 4.18 22.62 6.66
N PRO A 61 5.11 22.38 5.72
CA PRO A 61 5.32 23.27 4.57
C PRO A 61 4.07 23.54 3.72
N LEU A 62 3.05 22.68 3.81
CA LEU A 62 1.75 22.86 3.13
C LEU A 62 0.84 23.90 3.82
N GLY A 63 1.24 24.42 4.99
CA GLY A 63 0.51 25.46 5.71
C GLY A 63 -0.56 24.94 6.68
N PHE A 64 -0.62 23.63 6.92
CA PHE A 64 -1.50 23.00 7.92
C PHE A 64 -0.79 21.85 8.65
N SER A 65 -1.31 21.47 9.81
CA SER A 65 -0.85 20.38 10.67
C SER A 65 -1.69 19.12 10.51
N ALA A 66 -1.17 17.97 10.94
CA ALA A 66 -1.95 16.73 10.97
C ALA A 66 -3.14 16.82 11.94
N SER A 67 -2.99 17.57 13.04
CA SER A 67 -4.08 17.80 13.99
C SER A 67 -5.27 18.53 13.38
N GLU A 68 -5.03 19.45 12.43
CA GLU A 68 -6.10 20.13 11.69
C GLU A 68 -6.80 19.18 10.71
N VAL A 69 -6.06 18.29 10.04
CA VAL A 69 -6.63 17.24 9.19
C VAL A 69 -7.50 16.29 10.02
N ILE A 70 -6.96 15.75 11.11
CA ILE A 70 -7.70 14.82 11.98
C ILE A 70 -8.94 15.50 12.56
N ALA A 71 -8.84 16.77 12.98
CA ALA A 71 -10.00 17.51 13.48
C ALA A 71 -11.10 17.70 12.43
N SER A 72 -10.75 17.89 11.15
CA SER A 72 -11.74 18.04 10.07
C SER A 72 -12.43 16.72 9.72
N ILE A 73 -11.70 15.61 9.77
CA ILE A 73 -12.24 14.28 9.45
C ILE A 73 -12.69 13.49 10.69
N ALA A 74 -12.60 14.07 11.89
CA ALA A 74 -13.00 13.42 13.13
C ALA A 74 -14.48 13.04 13.14
N GLY A 75 -14.77 11.99 13.91
CA GLY A 75 -16.13 11.49 14.10
C GLY A 75 -16.53 10.43 13.08
N GLU A 76 -17.71 9.88 13.32
CA GLU A 76 -18.28 8.82 12.50
C GLU A 76 -18.90 9.40 11.23
N ARG A 77 -18.63 8.74 10.09
CA ARG A 77 -19.29 9.02 8.81
C ARG A 77 -20.03 7.79 8.34
N THR A 78 -21.17 8.01 7.72
CA THR A 78 -21.95 6.95 7.07
C THR A 78 -22.18 7.31 5.61
N ALA A 79 -22.18 6.29 4.76
CA ALA A 79 -22.48 6.43 3.35
C ALA A 79 -23.27 5.20 2.85
N PRO A 80 -24.13 5.35 1.83
CA PRO A 80 -24.72 4.20 1.17
C PRO A 80 -23.64 3.44 0.41
N LEU A 81 -23.51 2.14 0.65
CA LEU A 81 -22.61 1.26 -0.09
C LEU A 81 -23.43 0.41 -1.08
N THR A 82 -23.01 0.37 -2.34
CA THR A 82 -23.65 -0.42 -3.40
C THR A 82 -22.72 -1.54 -3.83
N TRP A 83 -23.20 -2.77 -3.77
CA TRP A 83 -22.45 -3.96 -4.18
C TRP A 83 -22.49 -4.11 -5.71
N ALA A 84 -21.37 -4.51 -6.32
CA ALA A 84 -21.29 -4.74 -7.77
C ALA A 84 -22.22 -5.87 -8.22
N ASN A 85 -22.35 -6.92 -7.40
CA ASN A 85 -23.28 -8.04 -7.62
C ASN A 85 -24.75 -7.70 -7.28
N GLY A 86 -25.03 -6.46 -6.89
CA GLY A 86 -26.35 -5.94 -6.59
C GLY A 86 -26.70 -5.93 -5.11
N GLY A 87 -27.64 -5.05 -4.76
CA GLY A 87 -27.99 -4.74 -3.37
C GLY A 87 -27.23 -3.52 -2.85
N SER A 88 -27.63 -3.07 -1.67
CA SER A 88 -27.01 -1.92 -1.01
C SER A 88 -27.10 -2.07 0.49
N THR A 89 -26.10 -1.53 1.18
CA THR A 89 -26.03 -1.47 2.64
C THR A 89 -25.60 -0.05 3.06
N THR A 90 -25.35 0.14 4.34
CA THR A 90 -24.72 1.36 4.87
C THR A 90 -23.33 1.00 5.34
N VAL A 91 -22.33 1.76 4.90
CA VAL A 91 -20.99 1.72 5.47
C VAL A 91 -20.85 2.78 6.55
N THR A 92 -20.13 2.46 7.60
CA THR A 92 -19.75 3.36 8.68
C THR A 92 -18.23 3.37 8.81
N VAL A 93 -17.66 4.58 8.79
CA VAL A 93 -16.22 4.81 8.85
C VAL A 93 -15.90 5.72 10.03
N LEU A 94 -14.93 5.32 10.84
CA LEU A 94 -14.45 6.10 11.99
C LEU A 94 -12.92 6.13 12.00
N VAL A 95 -12.36 7.32 11.98
CA VAL A 95 -10.91 7.56 12.08
C VAL A 95 -10.52 7.69 13.55
N GLY A 96 -9.52 6.91 13.98
CA GLY A 96 -8.96 6.98 15.31
C GLY A 96 -7.87 8.05 15.48
N ALA A 97 -7.16 7.98 16.61
CA ALA A 97 -6.08 8.91 16.89
C ALA A 97 -4.84 8.60 16.02
N PRO A 98 -4.08 9.62 15.58
CA PRO A 98 -2.84 9.42 14.85
C PRO A 98 -1.82 8.64 15.68
N THR A 99 -1.09 7.75 15.02
CA THR A 99 -0.01 6.94 15.61
C THR A 99 1.37 7.37 15.10
N ALA A 100 1.43 7.91 13.88
CA ALA A 100 2.61 8.55 13.32
C ALA A 100 2.23 9.61 12.28
N VAL A 101 3.08 10.63 12.15
CA VAL A 101 2.90 11.72 11.17
C VAL A 101 4.19 11.98 10.44
N ARG A 102 4.10 12.12 9.11
CA ARG A 102 5.23 12.43 8.23
C ARG A 102 4.80 13.49 7.22
N PHE A 103 5.66 14.47 6.99
CA PHE A 103 5.61 15.26 5.79
C PHE A 103 6.34 14.51 4.68
N VAL A 104 5.72 14.41 3.51
CA VAL A 104 6.28 13.77 2.33
C VAL A 104 6.48 14.82 1.26
N GLU A 105 7.74 15.06 0.93
CA GLU A 105 8.12 15.82 -0.26
C GLU A 105 8.19 14.85 -1.43
N SER A 106 7.40 15.08 -2.47
CA SER A 106 7.29 14.20 -3.63
C SER A 106 7.85 14.90 -4.87
N THR A 107 8.88 14.34 -5.48
CA THR A 107 9.50 14.90 -6.69
C THR A 107 9.29 13.99 -7.89
N ARG A 108 8.87 14.55 -9.03
CA ARG A 108 8.75 13.78 -10.28
C ARG A 108 10.14 13.38 -10.77
N VAL A 109 10.32 12.09 -11.05
CA VAL A 109 11.53 11.59 -11.73
C VAL A 109 11.31 11.72 -13.24
N GLU A 110 12.16 12.49 -13.93
CA GLU A 110 12.15 12.55 -15.40
C GLU A 110 12.91 11.36 -15.98
N ASP A 111 12.31 10.69 -16.97
CA ASP A 111 12.99 9.62 -17.72
C ASP A 111 14.14 10.21 -18.54
N SER A 112 15.31 9.58 -18.48
CA SER A 112 16.49 10.00 -19.24
C SER A 112 16.45 9.60 -20.74
N ASP A 113 15.34 9.08 -21.25
CA ASP A 113 15.20 8.65 -22.65
C ASP A 113 14.32 9.62 -23.46
N PRO A 114 14.92 10.51 -24.29
CA PRO A 114 14.19 11.48 -25.10
C PRO A 114 13.50 10.86 -26.34
N SER A 115 13.55 9.54 -26.54
CA SER A 115 13.08 8.89 -27.78
C SER A 115 11.70 8.22 -27.69
N GLY A 116 11.15 8.09 -26.47
CA GLY A 116 9.80 7.54 -26.26
C GLY A 116 8.77 8.67 -26.18
N VAL A 117 7.87 8.76 -27.16
CA VAL A 117 6.57 9.44 -26.98
C VAL A 117 5.69 8.57 -26.08
N GLU A 118 6.07 8.49 -24.81
CA GLU A 118 5.22 7.96 -23.76
C GLU A 118 4.12 9.01 -23.49
N PRO A 119 2.85 8.60 -23.36
CA PRO A 119 1.82 9.52 -22.92
C PRO A 119 2.25 10.12 -21.58
N ALA A 120 2.26 11.45 -21.48
CA ALA A 120 2.44 12.13 -20.22
C ALA A 120 1.22 11.84 -19.33
N PHE A 121 1.20 10.67 -18.71
CA PHE A 121 0.32 10.43 -17.58
C PHE A 121 0.65 11.51 -16.55
N ALA A 122 -0.36 12.29 -16.18
CA ALA A 122 -0.25 13.33 -15.19
C ALA A 122 -0.03 12.67 -13.83
N VAL A 123 1.20 12.27 -13.55
CA VAL A 123 1.58 11.77 -12.24
C VAL A 123 1.58 12.95 -11.28
N ASP A 124 0.68 12.88 -10.31
CA ASP A 124 0.50 13.86 -9.25
C ASP A 124 1.48 13.56 -8.10
N CYS A 125 2.72 14.03 -8.27
CA CYS A 125 3.76 14.01 -7.22
C CYS A 125 3.60 15.21 -6.28
N ALA A 126 2.37 15.50 -5.83
CA ALA A 126 2.15 16.56 -4.86
C ALA A 126 2.66 16.15 -3.47
N ASP A 127 3.39 17.06 -2.84
CA ASP A 127 3.70 17.04 -1.42
C ASP A 127 2.44 16.83 -0.59
N HIS A 128 2.57 16.06 0.49
CA HIS A 128 1.43 15.67 1.31
C HIS A 128 1.84 15.34 2.74
N LEU A 129 0.85 15.28 3.63
CA LEU A 129 1.01 14.62 4.92
C LEU A 129 0.60 13.15 4.81
N GLU A 130 1.42 12.28 5.37
CA GLU A 130 1.07 10.90 5.71
C GLU A 130 0.76 10.84 7.21
N ILE A 131 -0.42 10.33 7.56
CA ILE A 131 -0.91 10.20 8.93
C ILE A 131 -1.37 8.76 9.14
N ASP A 132 -0.61 7.99 9.92
CA ASP A 132 -0.96 6.62 10.25
C ASP A 132 -2.06 6.64 11.33
N VAL A 133 -3.18 5.96 11.10
CA VAL A 133 -4.33 5.92 12.00
C VAL A 133 -4.97 4.52 12.00
N PRO A 134 -5.58 4.10 13.11
CA PRO A 134 -6.56 3.03 13.08
C PRO A 134 -7.86 3.57 12.46
N LEU A 135 -8.38 2.86 11.46
CA LEU A 135 -9.63 3.12 10.75
C LEU A 135 -10.61 1.99 11.01
N SER A 136 -11.75 2.30 11.64
CA SER A 136 -12.85 1.35 11.69
C SER A 136 -13.67 1.45 10.41
N PHE A 137 -13.88 0.31 9.75
CA PHE A 137 -14.67 0.19 8.53
C PHE A 137 -15.69 -0.92 8.71
N THR A 138 -16.97 -0.56 8.80
CA THR A 138 -18.04 -1.52 9.10
C THR A 138 -19.21 -1.37 8.13
N THR A 139 -19.81 -2.48 7.73
CA THR A 139 -21.06 -2.46 6.96
C THR A 139 -22.24 -2.97 7.78
N ALA A 140 -23.42 -2.40 7.57
CA ALA A 140 -24.61 -2.72 8.36
C ALA A 140 -25.11 -4.18 8.17
N ASP A 141 -24.70 -4.83 7.07
CA ASP A 141 -24.97 -6.24 6.78
C ASP A 141 -23.90 -7.19 7.36
N GLY A 142 -22.84 -6.66 7.96
CA GLY A 142 -21.75 -7.45 8.56
C GLY A 142 -20.80 -8.08 7.54
N ALA A 143 -20.84 -7.65 6.27
CA ALA A 143 -19.84 -8.05 5.28
C ALA A 143 -18.44 -7.61 5.71
N PHE A 144 -18.29 -6.38 6.20
CA PHE A 144 -17.06 -5.88 6.79
C PHE A 144 -17.29 -5.45 8.23
N ALA A 145 -16.33 -5.76 9.11
CA ALA A 145 -16.33 -5.35 10.51
C ALA A 145 -14.91 -5.02 10.99
N GLU A 146 -14.16 -4.27 10.19
CA GLU A 146 -12.70 -4.22 10.29
C GLU A 146 -12.18 -3.06 11.14
N SER A 147 -11.01 -3.28 11.75
CA SER A 147 -10.16 -2.25 12.35
C SER A 147 -8.80 -2.28 11.66
N LEU A 148 -8.58 -1.35 10.73
CA LEU A 148 -7.44 -1.33 9.80
C LEU A 148 -6.42 -0.29 10.23
N GLU A 149 -5.13 -0.63 10.21
CA GLU A 149 -4.05 0.37 10.33
C GLU A 149 -3.79 0.97 8.95
N VAL A 150 -4.28 2.18 8.70
CA VAL A 150 -4.20 2.84 7.39
C VAL A 150 -3.30 4.08 7.44
N THR A 151 -2.65 4.39 6.32
CA THR A 151 -1.97 5.67 6.14
C THR A 151 -2.89 6.61 5.37
N LEU A 152 -3.33 7.68 6.03
CA LEU A 152 -4.05 8.78 5.41
C LEU A 152 -3.09 9.70 4.67
N ARG A 153 -3.40 10.04 3.42
CA ARG A 153 -2.70 11.02 2.60
C ARG A 153 -3.51 12.31 2.50
N ALA A 154 -2.98 13.42 3.00
CA ALA A 154 -3.65 14.72 2.98
C ALA A 154 -2.81 15.77 2.23
N THR A 155 -3.37 16.33 1.16
CA THR A 155 -2.81 17.47 0.42
C THR A 155 -3.43 18.81 0.85
N GLU A 156 -4.49 18.76 1.65
CA GLU A 156 -5.22 19.89 2.20
C GLU A 156 -5.76 19.56 3.59
N ALA A 157 -6.08 20.58 4.40
CA ALA A 157 -6.52 20.39 5.78
C ALA A 157 -7.92 19.76 5.93
N GLY A 158 -8.77 19.84 4.91
CA GLY A 158 -10.19 19.47 4.98
C GLY A 158 -10.53 18.06 4.51
N ALA A 159 -9.54 17.32 3.99
CA ALA A 159 -9.76 16.00 3.42
C ALA A 159 -8.49 15.14 3.48
N ALA A 160 -8.71 13.83 3.60
CA ALA A 160 -7.65 12.83 3.52
C ALA A 160 -8.11 11.65 2.65
N ARG A 161 -7.16 11.08 1.91
CA ARG A 161 -7.37 9.88 1.10
C ARG A 161 -6.68 8.69 1.74
N PHE A 162 -7.15 7.49 1.46
CA PHE A 162 -6.49 6.26 1.88
C PHE A 162 -6.59 5.21 0.79
N HIS A 163 -5.60 4.34 0.76
CA HIS A 163 -5.53 3.13 -0.04
C HIS A 163 -4.97 2.04 0.86
N HIS A 164 -5.67 0.91 0.96
CA HIS A 164 -5.32 -0.17 1.87
C HIS A 164 -5.66 -1.51 1.25
N GLU A 165 -4.71 -2.44 1.23
CA GLU A 165 -4.96 -3.82 0.84
C GLU A 165 -5.59 -4.59 2.02
N LEU A 166 -6.68 -5.29 1.77
CA LEU A 166 -7.36 -6.10 2.77
C LEU A 166 -6.72 -7.48 2.87
N ASP A 167 -6.36 -7.90 4.08
CA ASP A 167 -5.99 -9.29 4.36
C ASP A 167 -7.26 -10.16 4.39
N LEU A 168 -7.60 -10.75 3.25
CA LEU A 168 -8.79 -11.60 3.08
C LEU A 168 -8.83 -12.81 4.04
N ALA A 169 -7.67 -13.25 4.56
CA ALA A 169 -7.61 -14.36 5.50
C ALA A 169 -7.84 -13.94 6.96
N ALA A 170 -7.78 -12.63 7.25
CA ALA A 170 -7.88 -12.06 8.58
C ALA A 170 -9.11 -11.15 8.77
N LEU A 171 -10.04 -11.11 7.81
CA LEU A 171 -11.27 -10.34 7.92
C LEU A 171 -12.08 -10.76 9.16
N GLU A 172 -12.54 -9.77 9.92
CA GLU A 172 -13.48 -9.99 11.03
C GLU A 172 -14.92 -10.09 10.53
N GLY A 173 -15.22 -9.45 9.39
CA GLY A 173 -16.49 -9.54 8.69
C GLY A 173 -16.73 -10.88 7.98
N SER A 174 -17.87 -10.96 7.30
CA SER A 174 -18.32 -12.16 6.58
C SER A 174 -18.12 -12.10 5.06
N TYR A 175 -17.43 -11.08 4.56
CA TYR A 175 -17.17 -10.91 3.14
C TYR A 175 -16.33 -12.06 2.57
N GLU A 176 -16.79 -12.59 1.44
CA GLU A 176 -16.08 -13.55 0.61
C GLU A 176 -16.11 -13.03 -0.84
N VAL A 177 -15.03 -13.25 -1.59
CA VAL A 177 -14.96 -12.87 -3.00
C VAL A 177 -15.91 -13.74 -3.80
N THR A 178 -16.87 -13.13 -4.49
CA THR A 178 -17.90 -13.82 -5.29
C THR A 178 -18.00 -13.31 -6.72
N GLU A 179 -17.35 -12.19 -7.01
CA GLU A 179 -17.29 -11.50 -8.30
C GLU A 179 -16.53 -12.32 -9.35
N ILE A 180 -15.60 -13.15 -8.89
CA ILE A 180 -14.79 -14.08 -9.67
C ILE A 180 -14.72 -15.43 -8.94
N ASP A 181 -14.23 -16.47 -9.62
CA ASP A 181 -13.81 -17.72 -8.97
C ASP A 181 -12.34 -17.59 -8.54
N PRO A 182 -12.02 -17.42 -7.23
CA PRO A 182 -10.65 -17.22 -6.78
C PRO A 182 -9.74 -18.41 -7.11
N SER A 183 -10.30 -19.62 -7.26
CA SER A 183 -9.52 -20.83 -7.54
C SER A 183 -8.98 -20.89 -8.97
N ALA A 184 -9.54 -20.07 -9.88
CA ALA A 184 -9.04 -19.93 -11.25
C ALA A 184 -7.75 -19.08 -11.32
N TYR A 185 -7.44 -18.34 -10.26
CA TYR A 185 -6.35 -17.39 -10.18
C TYR A 185 -5.26 -17.86 -9.22
N LYS A 186 -4.05 -17.37 -9.44
CA LYS A 186 -2.91 -17.66 -8.57
C LYS A 186 -2.99 -16.82 -7.29
N GLU A 187 -3.45 -15.58 -7.44
CA GLU A 187 -3.50 -14.59 -6.37
C GLU A 187 -4.68 -13.66 -6.61
N VAL A 188 -5.36 -13.29 -5.52
CA VAL A 188 -6.47 -12.35 -5.51
C VAL A 188 -6.24 -11.39 -4.35
N SER A 189 -6.12 -10.10 -4.68
CA SER A 189 -6.02 -9.02 -3.71
C SER A 189 -7.26 -8.14 -3.81
N VAL A 190 -7.71 -7.61 -2.68
CA VAL A 190 -8.82 -6.64 -2.61
C VAL A 190 -8.30 -5.39 -1.92
N TYR A 191 -8.60 -4.25 -2.51
CA TYR A 191 -8.16 -2.94 -2.06
C TYR A 191 -9.37 -2.11 -1.66
N LEU A 192 -9.25 -1.47 -0.50
CA LEU A 192 -10.16 -0.46 -0.02
C LEU A 192 -9.50 0.91 -0.22
N ARG A 193 -10.18 1.79 -0.96
CA ARG A 193 -9.73 3.17 -1.16
C ARG A 193 -10.86 4.16 -0.99
N GLY A 194 -10.53 5.34 -0.49
CA GLY A 194 -11.54 6.35 -0.26
C GLY A 194 -10.99 7.72 0.06
N THR A 195 -11.89 8.69 0.13
CA THR A 195 -11.67 10.05 0.59
C THR A 195 -12.61 10.32 1.76
N ILE A 196 -12.05 10.82 2.85
CA ILE A 196 -12.79 11.31 4.02
C ILE A 196 -12.65 12.82 4.05
N SER A 197 -13.77 13.52 4.14
CA SER A 197 -13.85 14.97 4.23
C SER A 197 -14.68 15.38 5.43
N GLU A 198 -14.79 16.69 5.69
CA GLU A 198 -15.63 17.21 6.77
C GLU A 198 -17.08 16.69 6.76
N SER A 199 -17.66 16.51 5.57
CA SER A 199 -19.10 16.22 5.42
C SER A 199 -19.42 14.82 4.91
N ALA A 200 -18.46 14.13 4.29
CA ALA A 200 -18.72 12.89 3.58
C ALA A 200 -17.53 11.95 3.61
N VAL A 201 -17.84 10.66 3.47
CA VAL A 201 -16.90 9.63 3.08
C VAL A 201 -17.38 9.05 1.75
N THR A 202 -16.46 8.87 0.80
CA THR A 202 -16.73 8.24 -0.49
C THR A 202 -15.55 7.36 -0.87
N GLY A 203 -15.77 6.28 -1.59
CA GLY A 203 -14.72 5.36 -1.99
C GLY A 203 -15.22 4.17 -2.76
N GLU A 204 -14.33 3.21 -2.93
CA GLU A 204 -14.61 1.96 -3.61
C GLU A 204 -13.77 0.83 -3.02
N ILE A 205 -14.29 -0.36 -3.25
CA ILE A 205 -13.63 -1.63 -2.97
C ILE A 205 -13.49 -2.31 -4.32
N ASP A 206 -12.26 -2.57 -4.71
CA ASP A 206 -11.94 -3.26 -5.96
C ASP A 206 -10.96 -4.38 -5.69
N GLY A 207 -10.88 -5.32 -6.62
CA GLY A 207 -9.94 -6.42 -6.53
C GLY A 207 -9.17 -6.61 -7.82
N THR A 208 -7.99 -7.20 -7.66
CA THR A 208 -7.11 -7.63 -8.74
C THR A 208 -6.87 -9.11 -8.59
N ALA A 209 -7.02 -9.85 -9.68
CA ALA A 209 -6.75 -11.28 -9.74
C ALA A 209 -5.65 -11.58 -10.77
N GLU A 210 -4.55 -12.17 -10.31
CA GLU A 210 -3.41 -12.55 -11.14
C GLU A 210 -3.62 -13.96 -11.70
N SER A 211 -3.50 -14.11 -13.02
CA SER A 211 -3.58 -15.40 -13.67
C SER A 211 -2.42 -16.31 -13.27
N HIS A 212 -2.65 -17.61 -13.37
CA HIS A 212 -1.54 -18.55 -13.41
C HIS A 212 -0.59 -18.21 -14.57
N PRO A 213 0.73 -18.43 -14.42
CA PRO A 213 1.67 -18.22 -15.52
C PRO A 213 1.29 -19.06 -16.73
N SER A 214 1.15 -18.42 -17.89
CA SER A 214 0.91 -19.08 -19.15
C SER A 214 2.22 -19.19 -19.94
N GLY A 215 2.61 -20.41 -20.32
CA GLY A 215 3.92 -20.71 -20.91
C GLY A 215 4.92 -21.33 -19.93
N SER A 216 6.16 -21.50 -20.37
CA SER A 216 7.25 -22.10 -19.59
C SER A 216 8.52 -21.26 -19.70
N GLY A 217 9.31 -21.19 -18.63
CA GLY A 217 10.58 -20.48 -18.64
C GLY A 217 10.43 -18.97 -18.38
N PRO A 218 11.45 -18.16 -18.68
CA PRO A 218 11.48 -16.73 -18.37
C PRO A 218 10.44 -15.91 -19.16
N ASP A 219 9.86 -16.48 -20.21
CA ASP A 219 8.85 -15.85 -21.06
C ASP A 219 7.41 -16.18 -20.61
N ALA A 220 7.23 -16.84 -19.46
CA ALA A 220 5.90 -17.10 -18.91
C ALA A 220 5.19 -15.78 -18.62
N THR A 221 3.95 -15.65 -19.12
CA THR A 221 3.17 -14.42 -18.97
C THR A 221 2.14 -14.57 -17.86
N VAL A 222 1.96 -13.51 -17.10
CA VAL A 222 0.85 -13.34 -16.15
C VAL A 222 -0.03 -12.21 -16.64
N SER A 223 -1.33 -12.31 -16.41
CA SER A 223 -2.28 -11.22 -16.65
C SER A 223 -3.03 -10.88 -15.37
N ALA A 224 -3.35 -9.60 -15.20
CA ALA A 224 -4.19 -9.11 -14.12
C ALA A 224 -5.62 -8.89 -14.64
N THR A 225 -6.60 -9.39 -13.90
CA THR A 225 -8.03 -9.10 -14.11
C THR A 225 -8.51 -8.21 -12.97
N LEU A 226 -9.10 -7.07 -13.30
CA LEU A 226 -9.73 -6.19 -12.31
C LEU A 226 -11.20 -6.56 -12.15
N PHE A 227 -11.70 -6.47 -10.93
CA PHE A 227 -13.13 -6.61 -10.62
C PHE A 227 -13.55 -5.58 -9.57
N GLU A 228 -14.79 -5.12 -9.66
CA GLU A 228 -15.38 -4.20 -8.70
C GLU A 228 -16.13 -4.99 -7.64
N VAL A 229 -15.96 -4.64 -6.37
CA VAL A 229 -16.68 -5.25 -5.25
C VAL A 229 -17.82 -4.33 -4.80
N ALA A 230 -17.51 -3.07 -4.53
CA ALA A 230 -18.50 -2.08 -4.09
C ALA A 230 -18.04 -0.63 -4.28
N THR A 231 -19.01 0.29 -4.22
CA THR A 231 -18.78 1.75 -4.17
C THR A 231 -19.57 2.37 -3.03
N PHE A 232 -19.05 3.44 -2.41
CA PHE A 232 -19.69 4.17 -1.31
C PHE A 232 -19.42 5.67 -1.33
#